data_AF-G0W570-F1
#
_entry.id   AF-G0W570-F1
#
_cell.length_a   1.000
_cell.length_b   1.000
_cell.length_c   1.000
_cell.angle_alpha   90.00
_cell.angle_beta   90.00
_cell.angle_gamma   90.00
#
_symmetry.space_group_name_H-M   'P 1'
#
loop_
_entity.id
_entity.type
_entity.pdbx_description
1 polymer ?
#
loop_
_entity_poly.entity_id
_entity_poly.type
_entity_poly.pdbx_seq_one_letter_code
_entity_poly.pdbx_strand_id
1 'polypeptide(L)'
;MSKSQAVKDGAKQIIKILQEFPEDRIKHLASFKDIQTKRFQQIAGANVNNSNDNSIKNSKNPSVEDIKNLISSNPTSLALQKDLIKKMKNALQKDHFDEQSIQEQINSMNNLVSNKYKNYYKLGDKLYKPAGNPTYYQRIMDELQGKKKETLLSAARTVIFGK
;
A
#
# COMPACT_ATOMS: atom_id res chain seq x y z
N MET A 1 -31.31 8.08 4.06
CA MET A 1 -30.25 8.99 3.53
C MET A 1 -29.98 8.60 2.08
N SER A 2 -29.60 9.53 1.20
CA SER A 2 -29.24 9.16 -0.19
C SER A 2 -27.99 8.27 -0.18
N LYS A 3 -27.95 7.22 -1.01
CA LYS A 3 -26.81 6.28 -1.09
C LYS A 3 -25.46 6.99 -1.28
N SER A 4 -25.46 8.07 -2.06
CA SER A 4 -24.26 8.90 -2.28
C SER A 4 -23.80 9.63 -1.02
N GLN A 5 -24.72 9.98 -0.11
CA GLN A 5 -24.40 10.64 1.15
C GLN A 5 -23.73 9.67 2.14
N ALA A 6 -24.23 8.44 2.23
CA ALA A 6 -23.63 7.39 3.06
C ALA A 6 -22.16 7.12 2.66
N VAL A 7 -21.88 7.04 1.36
CA VAL A 7 -20.50 6.87 0.85
C VAL A 7 -19.61 8.07 1.20
N LYS A 8 -20.12 9.29 1.11
CA LYS A 8 -19.37 10.51 1.50
C LYS A 8 -19.06 10.53 2.99
N ASP A 9 -20.02 10.15 3.83
CA ASP A 9 -19.85 10.13 5.27
C ASP A 9 -18.89 9.01 5.70
N GLY A 10 -18.97 7.83 5.06
CA GLY A 10 -17.98 6.77 5.21
C GLY A 10 -16.57 7.21 4.79
N ALA A 11 -16.43 7.94 3.68
CA ALA A 11 -15.14 8.49 3.26
C ALA A 11 -14.54 9.46 4.29
N LYS A 12 -15.36 10.30 4.95
CA LYS A 12 -14.90 11.16 6.06
C LYS A 12 -14.42 10.35 7.25
N GLN A 13 -15.11 9.26 7.58
CA GLN A 13 -14.70 8.35 8.64
C GLN A 13 -13.35 7.70 8.33
N ILE A 14 -13.14 7.26 7.09
CA ILE A 14 -11.84 6.71 6.66
C ILE A 14 -10.73 7.75 6.78
N ILE A 15 -10.96 9.00 6.37
CA ILE A 15 -9.97 10.08 6.54
C ILE A 15 -9.61 10.27 8.02
N LYS A 16 -10.59 10.23 8.93
CA LYS A 16 -10.33 10.33 10.37
C LYS A 16 -9.45 9.18 10.86
N ILE A 17 -9.72 7.94 10.43
CA ILE A 17 -8.89 6.77 10.79
C ILE A 17 -7.48 6.92 10.22
N LEU A 18 -7.33 7.39 8.97
CA LEU A 18 -6.02 7.62 8.34
C LEU A 18 -5.18 8.67 9.06
N GLN A 19 -5.80 9.66 9.73
CA GLN A 19 -5.07 10.64 10.54
C GLN A 19 -4.38 10.00 11.76
N GLU A 20 -4.92 8.90 12.28
CA GLU A 20 -4.36 8.14 13.41
C GLU A 20 -3.17 7.25 13.01
N PHE A 21 -2.95 7.04 11.70
CA PHE A 21 -1.82 6.23 11.24
C PHE A 21 -0.48 6.92 11.56
N PRO A 22 0.53 6.13 12.02
CA PRO A 22 1.88 6.64 12.19
C PRO A 22 2.48 7.04 10.84
N GLU A 23 3.46 7.94 10.87
CA GLU A 23 4.20 8.34 9.68
C GLU A 23 5.01 7.16 9.11
N ASP A 24 5.07 7.08 7.78
CA ASP A 24 5.78 6.02 7.10
C ASP A 24 7.29 6.10 7.32
N ARG A 25 7.91 4.93 7.56
CA ARG A 25 9.36 4.82 7.79
C ARG A 25 10.19 5.25 6.58
N ILE A 26 9.62 5.18 5.37
CA ILE A 26 10.31 5.44 4.10
C ILE A 26 9.62 6.59 3.37
N LYS A 27 10.05 7.83 3.66
CA LYS A 27 9.35 9.06 3.24
C LYS A 27 9.36 9.37 1.74
N HIS A 28 10.25 8.76 0.96
CA HIS A 28 10.58 9.23 -0.39
C HIS A 28 9.86 8.52 -1.54
N LEU A 29 9.15 7.42 -1.30
CA LEU A 29 8.51 6.63 -2.37
C LEU A 29 7.03 6.97 -2.55
N ALA A 30 6.28 7.02 -1.45
CA ALA A 30 4.99 7.67 -1.27
C ALA A 30 4.42 7.17 0.06
N SER A 31 3.86 8.07 0.87
CA SER A 31 3.22 7.67 2.11
C SER A 31 1.85 7.04 1.83
N PHE A 32 1.60 5.86 2.40
CA PHE A 32 0.30 5.19 2.33
C PHE A 32 -0.80 6.12 2.84
N LYS A 33 -0.54 6.79 3.96
CA LYS A 33 -1.44 7.75 4.60
C LYS A 33 -1.83 8.88 3.64
N ASP A 34 -0.86 9.45 2.94
CA ASP A 34 -1.09 10.60 2.05
C ASP A 34 -1.87 10.21 0.80
N ILE A 35 -1.52 9.08 0.18
CA ILE A 35 -2.23 8.56 -1.00
C ILE A 35 -3.69 8.27 -0.67
N GLN A 36 -3.94 7.54 0.43
CA GLN A 36 -5.32 7.17 0.79
C GLN A 36 -6.11 8.39 1.24
N THR A 37 -5.50 9.33 1.96
CA THR A 37 -6.16 10.57 2.37
C THR A 37 -6.60 11.37 1.15
N LYS A 38 -5.72 11.55 0.16
CA LYS A 38 -6.05 12.25 -1.10
C LYS A 38 -7.17 11.54 -1.87
N ARG A 39 -7.15 10.20 -1.92
CA ARG A 39 -8.19 9.38 -2.56
C ARG A 39 -9.56 9.60 -1.92
N PHE A 40 -9.65 9.47 -0.60
CA PHE A 40 -10.94 9.57 0.11
C PHE A 40 -11.43 11.02 0.26
N GLN A 41 -10.54 12.02 0.24
CA GLN A 41 -10.94 13.44 0.16
C GLN A 41 -11.73 13.75 -1.11
N GLN A 42 -11.29 13.22 -2.26
CA GLN A 42 -12.00 13.38 -3.54
C GLN A 42 -13.41 12.77 -3.47
N ILE A 43 -13.58 11.66 -2.76
CA ILE A 43 -14.85 10.95 -2.61
C ILE A 43 -15.76 11.65 -1.60
N ALA A 44 -15.20 12.18 -0.51
CA ALA A 44 -15.92 12.95 0.51
C ALA A 44 -16.46 14.29 -0.02
N GLY A 45 -16.01 14.74 -1.20
CA GLY A 45 -16.34 16.05 -1.75
C GLY A 45 -15.66 17.21 -1.01
N ALA A 46 -14.64 16.91 -0.19
CA ALA A 46 -13.81 17.93 0.43
C ALA A 46 -12.82 18.42 -0.64
N ASN A 47 -12.97 19.66 -1.10
CA ASN A 47 -12.03 20.27 -2.03
C ASN A 47 -10.61 20.17 -1.45
N VAL A 48 -9.73 19.47 -2.17
CA VAL A 48 -8.30 19.36 -1.88
C VAL A 48 -7.65 20.70 -2.20
N ASN A 49 -7.88 21.70 -1.34
CA ASN A 49 -7.26 23.02 -1.44
C ASN A 49 -6.25 23.29 -0.31
N ASN A 50 -5.90 22.29 0.51
CA ASN A 50 -4.94 22.45 1.59
C ASN A 50 -4.03 21.24 1.71
N SER A 51 -3.00 21.21 0.88
CA SER A 51 -1.71 20.61 1.25
C SER A 51 -0.64 21.61 0.83
N ASN A 52 -0.12 22.35 1.82
CA ASN A 52 1.15 23.06 1.74
C ASN A 52 2.28 22.05 1.57
N ASP A 53 2.34 21.38 0.42
CA ASP A 53 3.41 20.47 0.08
C ASP A 53 4.11 21.01 -1.18
N ASN A 54 5.18 21.76 -0.92
CA ASN A 54 6.07 22.31 -1.95
C ASN A 54 6.90 21.22 -2.68
N SER A 55 6.60 19.92 -2.49
CA SER A 55 7.34 18.83 -3.13
C SER A 55 6.77 18.33 -4.48
N ILE A 56 5.59 18.81 -4.92
CA ILE A 56 5.01 18.42 -6.24
C ILE A 56 4.48 19.63 -7.01
N LYS A 57 5.30 20.68 -7.15
CA LYS A 57 5.09 21.72 -8.16
C LYS A 57 5.84 21.31 -9.42
N ASN A 58 5.29 20.39 -10.23
CA ASN A 58 5.54 20.25 -11.68
C ASN A 58 4.86 19.02 -12.33
N SER A 59 3.72 18.57 -11.80
CA SER A 59 2.77 17.78 -12.60
C SER A 59 1.36 18.14 -12.18
N LYS A 60 0.89 19.29 -12.70
CA LYS A 60 -0.55 19.47 -12.87
C LYS A 60 -0.94 18.38 -13.87
N ASN A 61 -1.34 17.20 -13.37
CA ASN A 61 -1.86 16.13 -14.21
C ASN A 61 -2.91 16.80 -15.10
N PRO A 62 -2.71 16.85 -16.42
CA PRO A 62 -3.53 17.68 -17.28
C PRO A 62 -4.98 17.27 -17.09
N SER A 63 -5.87 18.25 -16.96
CA SER A 63 -7.30 17.97 -16.75
C SER A 63 -7.80 17.13 -17.94
N VAL A 64 -8.82 16.31 -17.73
CA VAL A 64 -9.41 15.50 -18.81
C VAL A 64 -9.80 16.39 -20.00
N GLU A 65 -10.20 17.62 -19.71
CA GLU A 65 -10.50 18.69 -20.66
C GLU A 65 -9.25 19.18 -21.40
N ASP A 66 -8.13 19.41 -20.70
CA ASP A 66 -6.86 19.85 -21.31
C ASP A 66 -6.31 18.79 -22.27
N ILE A 67 -6.39 17.51 -21.88
CA ILE A 67 -5.96 16.38 -22.70
C ILE A 67 -6.89 16.20 -23.90
N LYS A 68 -8.20 16.38 -23.72
CA LYS A 68 -9.18 16.32 -24.81
C LYS A 68 -8.90 17.41 -25.85
N ASN A 69 -8.57 18.62 -25.40
CA ASN A 69 -8.22 19.73 -26.28
C ASN A 69 -6.92 19.44 -27.06
N LEU A 70 -5.88 18.93 -26.39
CA LEU A 70 -4.60 18.54 -27.02
C LEU A 70 -4.75 17.39 -28.05
N ILE A 71 -5.60 16.41 -27.78
CA ILE A 71 -5.87 15.31 -28.72
C ILE A 71 -6.66 15.81 -29.92
N SER A 72 -7.65 16.69 -29.70
CA SER A 72 -8.45 17.26 -30.78
C SER A 72 -7.66 18.19 -31.70
N SER A 73 -6.59 18.82 -31.20
CA SER A 73 -5.70 19.68 -31.99
C SER A 73 -4.67 18.92 -32.84
N ASN A 74 -4.44 17.62 -32.58
CA ASN A 74 -3.48 16.82 -33.35
C ASN A 74 -4.20 15.99 -34.43
N PRO A 75 -3.81 16.08 -35.73
CA PRO A 75 -4.45 15.38 -36.85
C PRO A 75 -4.04 13.89 -36.91
N THR A 76 -4.24 13.17 -35.81
CA THR A 76 -4.15 11.70 -35.77
C THR A 76 -5.49 11.09 -36.17
N SER A 77 -5.50 9.87 -36.71
CA SER A 77 -6.74 9.26 -37.20
C SER A 77 -7.82 9.18 -36.11
N LEU A 78 -9.05 9.53 -36.46
CA LEU A 78 -10.20 9.62 -35.55
C LEU A 78 -10.45 8.31 -34.75
N ALA A 79 -10.06 7.17 -35.32
CA ALA A 79 -10.14 5.85 -34.67
C ALA A 79 -9.14 5.71 -33.50
N LEU A 80 -7.89 6.12 -33.71
CA LEU A 80 -6.85 6.11 -32.66
C LEU A 80 -7.20 7.06 -31.51
N GLN A 81 -7.79 8.22 -31.81
CA GLN A 81 -8.25 9.17 -30.79
C GLN A 81 -9.34 8.57 -29.89
N LYS A 82 -10.33 7.88 -30.47
CA LYS A 82 -11.41 7.24 -29.71
C LYS A 82 -10.87 6.14 -28.80
N ASP A 83 -9.92 5.34 -29.27
CA ASP A 83 -9.29 4.28 -28.47
C ASP A 83 -8.44 4.84 -27.33
N LEU A 84 -7.70 5.93 -27.57
CA LEU A 84 -6.93 6.63 -26.54
C LEU A 84 -7.84 7.25 -25.48
N ILE A 85 -8.90 7.95 -25.89
CA ILE A 85 -9.89 8.55 -24.98
C ILE A 85 -10.60 7.45 -24.17
N LYS A 86 -10.95 6.33 -24.80
CA LYS A 86 -11.58 5.18 -24.12
C LYS A 86 -10.63 4.53 -23.11
N LYS A 87 -9.36 4.30 -23.49
CA LYS A 87 -8.32 3.79 -22.59
C LYS A 87 -8.06 4.74 -21.43
N MET A 88 -8.00 6.05 -21.67
CA MET A 88 -7.85 7.04 -20.63
C MET A 88 -9.05 7.12 -19.69
N LYS A 89 -10.28 7.13 -20.22
CA LYS A 89 -11.50 7.10 -19.41
C LYS A 89 -11.56 5.83 -18.55
N ASN A 90 -11.08 4.71 -19.08
CA ASN A 90 -10.96 3.46 -18.32
C ASN A 90 -9.83 3.49 -17.28
N ALA A 91 -8.69 4.11 -17.58
CA ALA A 91 -7.60 4.31 -16.64
C ALA A 91 -7.94 5.31 -15.53
N LEU A 92 -8.87 6.23 -15.81
CA LEU A 92 -9.42 7.22 -14.88
C LEU A 92 -10.74 6.74 -14.24
N GLN A 93 -11.04 5.44 -14.25
CA GLN A 93 -12.21 4.91 -13.55
C GLN A 93 -12.21 5.45 -12.13
N LYS A 94 -13.12 6.41 -11.87
CA LYS A 94 -13.37 6.92 -10.54
C LYS A 94 -13.82 5.72 -9.73
N ASP A 95 -13.14 5.45 -8.63
CA ASP A 95 -13.50 4.34 -7.75
C ASP A 95 -14.99 4.45 -7.40
N HIS A 96 -15.79 3.52 -7.92
CA HIS A 96 -17.21 3.45 -7.62
C HIS A 96 -17.38 2.68 -6.31
N PHE A 97 -17.44 3.41 -5.20
CA PHE A 97 -17.76 2.83 -3.91
C PHE A 97 -19.28 2.66 -3.77
N ASP A 98 -19.66 1.45 -3.38
CA ASP A 98 -20.99 1.17 -2.86
C ASP A 98 -20.96 1.29 -1.33
N GLU A 99 -22.13 1.34 -0.71
CA GLU A 99 -22.27 1.42 0.74
C GLU A 99 -21.63 0.21 1.45
N GLN A 100 -21.73 -0.98 0.85
CA GLN A 100 -21.07 -2.17 1.40
C GLN A 100 -19.55 -2.07 1.30
N SER A 101 -19.01 -1.65 0.15
CA SER A 101 -17.57 -1.61 -0.05
C SER A 101 -16.89 -0.51 0.78
N ILE A 102 -17.56 0.63 1.02
CA ILE A 102 -17.02 1.66 1.93
C ILE A 102 -16.97 1.14 3.38
N GLN A 103 -17.96 0.37 3.81
CA GLN A 103 -18.00 -0.22 5.14
C GLN A 103 -16.91 -1.29 5.32
N GLU A 104 -16.69 -2.12 4.30
CA GLU A 104 -15.58 -3.06 4.28
C GLU A 104 -14.24 -2.34 4.41
N GLN A 105 -14.07 -1.17 3.77
CA GLN A 105 -12.85 -0.40 3.94
C GLN A 105 -12.68 0.24 5.30
N ILE A 106 -13.76 0.69 5.93
CA ILE A 106 -13.68 1.14 7.33
C ILE A 106 -13.20 -0.01 8.23
N ASN A 107 -13.76 -1.22 8.04
CA ASN A 107 -13.37 -2.39 8.81
C ASN A 107 -11.91 -2.79 8.54
N SER A 108 -11.46 -2.74 7.28
CA SER A 108 -10.09 -3.07 6.91
C SER A 108 -9.08 -2.09 7.54
N MET A 109 -9.37 -0.78 7.48
CA MET A 109 -8.52 0.25 8.07
C MET A 109 -8.43 0.10 9.59
N ASN A 110 -9.55 -0.14 10.28
CA ASN A 110 -9.55 -0.40 11.72
C ASN A 110 -8.74 -1.65 12.10
N ASN A 111 -8.81 -2.72 11.29
CA ASN A 111 -7.99 -3.93 11.51
C ASN A 111 -6.49 -3.64 11.37
N LEU A 112 -6.10 -2.77 10.44
CA LEU A 112 -4.70 -2.36 10.26
C LEU A 112 -4.21 -1.52 11.45
N VAL A 113 -4.96 -0.50 11.87
CA VAL A 113 -4.61 0.37 13.02
C VAL A 113 -4.49 -0.45 14.30
N SER A 114 -5.47 -1.30 14.56
CA SER A 114 -5.47 -2.17 15.75
C SER A 114 -4.42 -3.28 15.70
N ASN A 115 -3.69 -3.42 14.58
CA ASN A 115 -2.74 -4.50 14.37
C ASN A 115 -3.35 -5.88 14.67
N LYS A 116 -4.63 -6.10 14.33
CA LYS A 116 -5.43 -7.27 14.73
C LYS A 116 -4.73 -8.61 14.50
N TYR A 117 -3.98 -8.72 13.40
CA TYR A 117 -3.30 -9.95 13.00
C TYR A 117 -1.83 -10.05 13.42
N LYS A 118 -1.31 -9.09 14.19
CA LYS A 118 0.10 -9.07 14.64
C LYS A 118 0.53 -10.37 15.31
N ASN A 119 -0.39 -10.98 16.06
CA ASN A 119 -0.16 -12.22 16.80
C ASN A 119 -0.84 -13.44 16.18
N TYR A 120 -1.44 -13.32 14.99
CA TYR A 120 -2.15 -14.44 14.37
C TYR A 120 -1.16 -15.52 13.90
N TYR A 121 -0.01 -15.08 13.35
CA TYR A 121 1.11 -15.94 13.02
C TYR A 121 2.29 -15.63 13.93
N LYS A 122 2.18 -15.97 15.23
CA LYS A 122 3.33 -15.83 16.13
C LYS A 122 4.49 -16.64 15.57
N LEU A 123 5.60 -15.97 15.29
CA LEU A 123 6.88 -16.59 14.97
C LEU A 123 7.36 -17.27 16.26
N GLY A 124 6.91 -18.50 16.47
CA GLY A 124 7.27 -19.30 17.64
C GLY A 124 8.66 -19.92 17.49
N ASP A 125 9.15 -20.54 18.57
CA ASP A 125 10.42 -21.27 18.59
C ASP A 125 10.56 -22.26 17.42
N LYS A 126 9.46 -22.82 16.90
CA LYS A 126 9.49 -23.75 15.76
C LYS A 126 10.10 -23.16 14.48
N LEU A 127 9.99 -21.84 14.27
CA LEU A 127 10.61 -21.15 13.12
C LEU A 127 12.07 -20.79 13.41
N TYR A 128 12.39 -20.37 14.64
CA TYR A 128 13.75 -19.99 15.01
C TYR A 128 14.65 -21.17 15.40
N LYS A 129 14.06 -22.33 15.71
CA LYS A 129 14.70 -23.55 16.15
C LYS A 129 14.02 -24.73 15.44
N PRO A 130 14.38 -24.99 14.17
CA PRO A 130 13.77 -26.09 13.43
C PRO A 130 14.09 -27.42 14.13
N ALA A 131 13.12 -28.35 14.15
CA ALA A 131 13.20 -29.58 14.95
C ALA A 131 14.45 -30.43 14.65
N GLY A 132 14.93 -30.42 13.41
CA GLY A 132 16.11 -31.16 12.99
C GLY A 132 17.44 -30.46 13.28
N ASN A 133 17.47 -29.14 13.49
CA ASN A 133 18.69 -28.41 13.87
C ASN A 133 18.34 -27.12 14.62
N PRO A 134 18.09 -27.19 15.93
CA PRO A 134 17.67 -26.04 16.74
C PRO A 134 18.69 -24.88 16.74
N THR A 135 19.97 -25.16 16.48
CA THR A 135 21.07 -24.19 16.51
C THR A 135 21.38 -23.57 15.14
N TYR A 136 20.65 -23.96 14.08
CA TYR A 136 20.94 -23.58 12.70
C TYR A 136 21.10 -22.07 12.49
N TYR A 137 20.10 -21.28 12.90
CA TYR A 137 20.13 -19.83 12.70
C TYR A 137 21.15 -19.13 13.60
N GLN A 138 21.37 -19.64 14.81
CA GLN A 138 22.40 -19.11 15.70
C GLN A 138 23.79 -19.25 15.08
N ARG A 139 24.09 -20.41 14.46
CA ARG A 139 25.34 -20.65 13.74
C ARG A 139 25.56 -19.66 12.61
N ILE A 140 24.55 -19.46 11.75
CA ILE A 140 24.64 -18.49 10.65
C ILE A 140 24.95 -17.09 11.19
N MET A 141 24.29 -16.70 12.29
CA MET A 141 24.54 -15.41 12.93
C MET A 141 25.94 -15.31 13.53
N ASP A 142 26.44 -16.36 14.17
CA ASP A 142 27.79 -16.42 14.75
C ASP A 142 28.87 -16.38 13.67
N GLU A 143 28.64 -16.99 12.51
CA GLU A 143 29.52 -16.93 11.34
C GLU A 143 29.56 -15.52 10.72
N LEU A 144 28.39 -14.90 10.52
CA LEU A 144 28.28 -13.51 10.05
C LEU A 144 28.97 -12.52 10.99
N GLN A 145 28.90 -12.76 12.30
CA GLN A 145 29.55 -11.94 13.33
C GLN A 145 31.04 -12.31 13.53
N GLY A 146 31.56 -13.33 12.84
CA GLY A 146 32.95 -13.77 12.93
C GLY A 146 33.33 -14.50 14.23
N LYS A 147 32.33 -14.92 15.03
CA LYS A 147 32.54 -15.51 16.37
C LYS A 147 32.94 -16.98 16.33
N LYS A 148 32.43 -17.76 15.36
CA LYS A 148 32.68 -19.20 15.29
C LYS A 148 32.52 -19.69 13.85
N LYS A 149 33.57 -20.32 13.31
CA LYS A 149 33.51 -21.07 12.05
C LYS A 149 33.44 -22.56 12.40
N GLU A 150 32.40 -23.27 11.95
CA GLU A 150 32.38 -24.72 12.13
C GLU A 150 33.33 -25.41 11.15
N THR A 151 34.06 -26.42 11.62
CA THR A 151 34.90 -27.27 10.78
C THR A 151 34.03 -28.22 9.96
N LEU A 152 34.43 -28.60 8.74
CA LEU A 152 33.66 -29.47 7.83
C LEU A 152 33.11 -30.75 8.50
N LEU A 153 33.85 -31.32 9.45
CA LEU A 153 33.44 -32.49 10.22
C LEU A 153 32.26 -32.21 11.17
N SER A 154 32.23 -31.04 11.81
CA SER A 154 31.12 -30.58 12.67
C SER A 154 29.84 -30.39 11.86
N ALA A 155 29.98 -29.78 10.68
CA ALA A 155 28.87 -29.58 9.76
C ALA A 155 28.28 -30.93 9.30
N ALA A 156 29.13 -31.89 8.91
CA ALA A 156 28.70 -33.22 8.51
C ALA A 156 27.98 -33.98 9.64
N ARG A 157 28.50 -33.91 10.87
CA ARG A 157 27.85 -34.50 12.05
C ARG A 157 26.49 -33.87 12.33
N THR A 158 26.39 -32.55 12.21
CA THR A 158 25.12 -31.84 12.41
C THR A 158 24.07 -32.29 11.40
N VAL A 159 24.43 -32.43 10.13
CA VAL A 159 23.47 -32.83 9.08
C VAL A 159 22.95 -34.25 9.31
N ILE A 160 23.79 -35.14 9.82
CA ILE A 160 23.44 -36.56 10.04
C ILE A 160 22.65 -36.75 11.35
N PHE A 161 23.01 -36.03 12.42
CA PHE A 161 22.48 -36.27 13.77
C PHE A 161 21.54 -35.16 14.28
N GLY A 162 21.44 -34.03 13.57
CA GLY A 162 20.64 -32.88 13.99
C GLY A 162 21.14 -32.16 15.24
N LYS A 163 22.35 -32.48 15.70
CA LYS A 163 23.02 -31.96 16.90
C LYS A 163 24.53 -31.83 16.66
#